data_AF-H1VSN1-F1
#
_entry.id   AF-H1VSN1-F1
#
_cell.length_a   1.000
_cell.length_b   1.000
_cell.length_c   1.000
_cell.angle_alpha   90.00
_cell.angle_beta   90.00
_cell.angle_gamma   90.00
#
_symmetry.space_group_name_H-M   'P 1'
#
loop_
_entity.id
_entity.type
_entity.pdbx_description
1 polymer ?
#
loop_
_entity_poly.entity_id
_entity_poly.type
_entity_poly.pdbx_seq_one_letter_code
_entity_poly.pdbx_strand_id
1 'polypeptide(L)'
;MAENYEAGVLGLAGDDINLNAGQTGLLLKTPTETGDRNIHAWCGAFALEGFWPGMPNYYGRRQYMCAMAHMQPRSRAGSVRLRSSDPTDTPEINFRFWETGGEEDLRELVDAVNIMRRGFLAAGDPVTPWNELHPCHGDAANCTDEAQLEYFRHQSFGHHATSTCAIGAAARPHGCRRQQVPRPRRQEPASRRRLRVPARPRRVPRLAHLHHRGQGVR
;
A
#
# COMPACT_ATOMS: atom_id res chain seq x y z
N MET A 1 16.25 -5.61 6.89
CA MET A 1 15.32 -4.46 6.87
C MET A 1 14.91 -4.24 5.43
N ALA A 2 13.63 -3.97 5.20
CA ALA A 2 13.14 -3.57 3.88
C ALA A 2 12.66 -2.12 3.93
N GLU A 3 12.55 -1.49 2.78
CA GLU A 3 12.13 -0.11 2.57
C GLU A 3 11.50 -0.02 1.17
N ASN A 4 10.65 0.98 0.93
CA ASN A 4 10.20 1.35 -0.42
C ASN A 4 11.15 2.39 -1.03
N TYR A 5 11.12 2.57 -2.35
CA TYR A 5 11.82 3.71 -2.97
C TYR A 5 10.81 4.74 -3.43
N GLU A 6 10.97 5.97 -2.98
CA GLU A 6 10.14 7.10 -3.33
C GLU A 6 10.85 7.99 -4.32
N ALA A 7 10.10 8.36 -5.35
CA ALA A 7 10.55 9.17 -6.48
C ALA A 7 9.31 9.79 -7.14
N GLY A 8 9.46 10.35 -8.33
CA GLY A 8 8.30 10.78 -9.11
C GLY A 8 8.66 11.66 -10.29
N VAL A 9 7.61 12.21 -10.89
CA VAL A 9 7.69 13.19 -11.97
C VAL A 9 7.03 14.47 -11.52
N LEU A 10 7.77 15.57 -11.58
CA LEU A 10 7.35 16.90 -11.19
C LEU A 10 7.35 17.80 -12.42
N GLY A 11 6.35 18.65 -12.56
CA GLY A 11 6.35 19.66 -13.61
C GLY A 11 5.34 20.77 -13.39
N LEU A 12 5.31 21.67 -14.36
CA LEU A 12 4.34 22.75 -14.47
C LEU A 12 3.37 22.45 -15.61
N ALA A 13 2.08 22.49 -15.30
CA ALA A 13 1.00 22.41 -16.28
C ALA A 13 0.92 23.68 -17.16
N GLY A 14 0.15 23.58 -18.25
CA GLY A 14 -0.12 24.69 -19.16
C GLY A 14 -0.83 25.87 -18.48
N ASP A 15 -1.78 25.58 -17.59
CA ASP A 15 -2.58 26.57 -16.86
C ASP A 15 -2.74 26.20 -15.37
N ASP A 16 -3.54 26.96 -14.62
CA ASP A 16 -3.88 26.70 -13.23
C ASP A 16 -4.55 25.34 -13.06
N ILE A 17 -3.77 24.41 -12.52
CA ILE A 17 -4.17 23.03 -12.31
C ILE A 17 -4.85 22.85 -10.94
N ASN A 18 -4.70 23.80 -10.02
CA ASN A 18 -5.31 23.74 -8.69
C ASN A 18 -6.84 23.90 -8.74
N LEU A 19 -7.35 24.52 -9.81
CA LEU A 19 -8.79 24.71 -10.02
C LEU A 19 -9.47 23.46 -10.59
N ASN A 20 -8.71 22.60 -11.30
CA ASN A 20 -9.28 21.61 -12.21
C ASN A 20 -8.72 20.18 -12.07
N ALA A 21 -7.56 19.98 -11.42
CA ALA A 21 -7.01 18.66 -11.18
C ALA A 21 -7.16 18.27 -9.72
N GLY A 22 -8.02 17.27 -9.48
CA GLY A 22 -8.09 16.59 -8.20
C GLY A 22 -6.89 15.66 -7.98
N GLN A 23 -6.80 15.10 -6.77
CA GLN A 23 -5.81 14.06 -6.50
C GLN A 23 -6.16 12.77 -7.23
N THR A 24 -5.15 12.15 -7.86
CA THR A 24 -5.32 10.88 -8.57
C THR A 24 -4.36 9.84 -8.03
N GLY A 25 -4.88 8.69 -7.62
CA GLY A 25 -4.08 7.52 -7.26
C GLY A 25 -3.91 6.59 -8.47
N LEU A 26 -2.69 6.10 -8.69
CA LEU A 26 -2.34 5.16 -9.74
C LEU A 26 -1.70 3.91 -9.12
N LEU A 27 -2.11 2.74 -9.60
CA LEU A 27 -1.43 1.47 -9.33
C LEU A 27 -0.92 0.91 -10.65
N LEU A 28 0.38 1.04 -10.88
CA LEU A 28 1.04 0.68 -12.13
C LEU A 28 1.84 -0.62 -11.96
N LYS A 29 1.96 -1.36 -13.06
CA LYS A 29 2.89 -2.48 -13.20
C LYS A 29 3.88 -2.08 -14.26
N THR A 30 5.16 -2.05 -13.91
CA THR A 30 6.23 -1.77 -14.87
C THR A 30 6.42 -2.98 -15.80
N PRO A 31 6.96 -2.78 -17.01
CA PRO A 31 7.19 -3.85 -17.97
C PRO A 31 8.02 -5.03 -17.43
N THR A 32 8.99 -4.77 -16.54
CA THR A 32 9.90 -5.78 -15.99
C THR A 32 9.35 -6.52 -14.76
N GLU A 33 8.24 -6.05 -14.18
CA GLU A 33 7.61 -6.70 -13.05
C GLU A 33 6.80 -7.93 -13.52
N THR A 34 6.96 -9.05 -12.85
CA THR A 34 6.33 -10.33 -13.21
C THR A 34 5.17 -10.68 -12.28
N GLY A 35 5.17 -10.22 -11.04
CA GLY A 35 4.14 -10.42 -10.03
C GLY A 35 3.01 -9.40 -10.09
N ASP A 36 2.81 -8.68 -8.99
CA ASP A 36 1.70 -7.74 -8.79
C ASP A 36 2.01 -6.35 -9.37
N ARG A 37 1.19 -5.34 -9.02
CA ARG A 37 1.53 -3.93 -9.27
C ARG A 37 2.67 -3.54 -8.31
N ASN A 38 3.78 -3.05 -8.85
CA ASN A 38 4.96 -2.66 -8.08
C ASN A 38 5.06 -1.15 -7.83
N ILE A 39 4.25 -0.32 -8.51
CA ILE A 39 4.27 1.14 -8.36
C ILE A 39 2.92 1.62 -7.85
N HIS A 40 2.95 2.38 -6.75
CA HIS A 40 1.83 3.19 -6.31
C HIS A 40 2.21 4.65 -6.48
N ALA A 41 1.50 5.37 -7.35
CA ALA A 41 1.70 6.80 -7.52
C ALA A 41 0.49 7.58 -7.00
N TRP A 42 0.77 8.72 -6.42
CA TRP A 42 -0.21 9.68 -5.97
C TRP A 42 0.11 11.01 -6.65
N CYS A 43 -0.86 11.54 -7.38
CA CYS A 43 -0.70 12.72 -8.22
C CYS A 43 -1.55 13.87 -7.70
N GLY A 44 -1.04 15.09 -7.77
CA GLY A 44 -1.74 16.26 -7.28
C GLY A 44 -0.92 17.55 -7.32
N ALA A 45 -1.55 18.63 -6.87
CA ALA A 45 -0.97 19.96 -6.75
C ALA A 45 -0.03 20.08 -5.53
N PHE A 46 1.10 19.42 -5.58
CA PHE A 46 2.16 19.45 -4.56
C PHE A 46 3.51 19.13 -5.21
N ALA A 47 4.60 19.25 -4.45
CA ALA A 47 5.84 18.53 -4.71
C ALA A 47 6.31 17.83 -3.44
N LEU A 48 6.82 16.62 -3.63
CA LEU A 48 7.35 15.75 -2.60
C LEU A 48 8.71 15.25 -3.07
N GLU A 49 9.75 16.00 -2.72
CA GLU A 49 11.14 15.73 -3.15
C GLU A 49 11.99 15.26 -1.96
N GLY A 50 11.35 14.58 -1.00
CA GLY A 50 11.93 14.21 0.30
C GLY A 50 11.31 14.95 1.49
N PHE A 51 11.95 14.79 2.65
CA PHE A 51 11.55 15.41 3.91
C PHE A 51 12.67 16.29 4.45
N TRP A 52 12.48 17.62 4.37
CA TRP A 52 13.43 18.59 4.91
C TRP A 52 12.75 19.67 5.75
N PRO A 53 13.44 20.24 6.75
CA PRO A 53 12.90 21.35 7.54
C PRO A 53 12.53 22.54 6.66
N GLY A 54 11.33 23.09 6.89
CA GLY A 54 10.87 24.28 6.16
C GLY A 54 10.38 24.02 4.74
N MET A 55 10.06 22.77 4.37
CA MET A 55 9.39 22.48 3.10
C MET A 55 8.12 23.36 2.94
N PRO A 56 7.87 23.91 1.74
CA PRO A 56 6.75 24.82 1.54
C PRO A 56 5.41 24.07 1.52
N ASN A 57 4.36 24.74 1.98
CA ASN A 57 2.99 24.24 1.91
C ASN A 57 2.27 24.60 0.59
N TYR A 58 2.95 25.35 -0.28
CA TYR A 58 2.40 25.80 -1.55
C TYR A 58 3.51 25.91 -2.60
N TYR A 59 3.22 25.33 -3.76
CA TYR A 59 4.19 25.13 -4.84
C TYR A 59 3.83 25.92 -6.12
N GLY A 60 2.82 26.78 -6.07
CA GLY A 60 2.33 27.52 -7.23
C GLY A 60 1.10 26.89 -7.89
N ARG A 61 0.42 27.68 -8.73
CA ARG A 61 -0.87 27.33 -9.36
C ARG A 61 -0.75 26.28 -10.46
N ARG A 62 0.45 26.12 -11.01
CA ARG A 62 0.73 25.26 -12.17
C ARG A 62 1.49 24.00 -11.77
N GLN A 63 2.01 23.93 -10.54
CA GLN A 63 2.88 22.84 -10.14
C GLN A 63 2.06 21.59 -9.82
N TYR A 64 2.46 20.48 -10.44
CA TYR A 64 1.81 19.20 -10.29
C TYR A 64 2.85 18.11 -10.25
N MET A 65 2.68 17.15 -9.34
CA MET A 65 3.58 16.01 -9.21
C MET A 65 2.77 14.73 -9.23
N CYS A 66 3.32 13.69 -9.84
CA CYS A 66 3.01 12.32 -9.46
C CYS A 66 4.18 11.78 -8.64
N ALA A 67 4.04 11.82 -7.31
CA ALA A 67 4.95 11.11 -6.41
C ALA A 67 4.63 9.62 -6.48
N MET A 68 5.64 8.77 -6.37
CA MET A 68 5.48 7.33 -6.46
C MET A 68 6.32 6.59 -5.44
N ALA A 69 5.78 5.46 -5.01
CA ALA A 69 6.47 4.46 -4.22
C ALA A 69 6.65 3.19 -5.05
N HIS A 70 7.89 2.76 -5.19
CA HIS A 70 8.24 1.40 -5.57
C HIS A 70 7.99 0.48 -4.38
N MET A 71 6.88 -0.24 -4.42
CA MET A 71 6.35 -0.99 -3.27
C MET A 71 7.07 -2.32 -3.03
N GLN A 72 7.74 -2.86 -4.06
CA GLN A 72 8.37 -4.18 -4.00
C GLN A 72 9.88 -4.16 -4.33
N PRO A 73 10.71 -3.32 -3.68
CA PRO A 73 12.15 -3.38 -3.94
C PRO A 73 12.73 -4.76 -3.72
N ARG A 74 13.70 -5.11 -4.55
CA ARG A 74 14.40 -6.40 -4.50
C ARG A 74 15.30 -6.49 -3.28
N SER A 75 15.90 -5.38 -2.85
CA SER A 75 16.78 -5.35 -1.68
C SER A 75 16.04 -5.58 -0.37
N ARG A 76 16.59 -6.49 0.45
CA ARG A 76 16.25 -6.67 1.88
C ARG A 76 17.48 -6.64 2.78
N ALA A 77 18.58 -6.13 2.24
CA ALA A 77 19.90 -6.17 2.86
C ALA A 77 20.09 -5.13 3.98
N GLY A 78 19.17 -4.16 4.08
CA GLY A 78 19.27 -3.10 5.08
C GLY A 78 19.30 -3.60 6.52
N SER A 79 19.85 -2.82 7.43
CA SER A 79 19.97 -3.15 8.84
C SER A 79 19.88 -1.92 9.74
N VAL A 80 19.50 -2.16 10.99
CA VAL A 80 19.70 -1.24 12.11
C VAL A 80 20.43 -2.01 13.21
N ARG A 81 21.53 -1.45 13.73
CA ARG A 81 22.37 -2.10 14.74
C ARG A 81 22.69 -1.10 15.86
N LEU A 82 22.51 -1.53 17.10
CA LEU A 82 22.96 -0.74 18.25
C LEU A 82 24.49 -0.64 18.22
N ARG A 83 25.01 0.57 18.48
CA ARG A 83 26.46 0.80 18.59
C ARG A 83 26.97 0.63 20.02
N SER A 84 26.10 0.77 21.01
CA SER A 84 26.41 0.66 22.43
C SER A 84 25.18 0.18 23.21
N SER A 85 25.31 0.11 24.54
CA SER A 85 24.21 -0.09 25.48
C SER A 85 23.56 1.22 25.95
N ASP A 86 24.09 2.38 25.58
CA ASP A 86 23.50 3.69 25.92
C ASP A 86 22.30 3.94 25.00
N PRO A 87 21.07 4.10 25.52
CA PRO A 87 19.88 4.31 24.70
C PRO A 87 19.84 5.69 24.01
N THR A 88 20.74 6.61 24.37
CA THR A 88 20.86 7.93 23.74
C THR A 88 21.79 7.93 22.53
N ASP A 89 22.63 6.89 22.39
CA ASP A 89 23.48 6.72 21.23
C ASP A 89 22.64 6.36 20.00
N THR A 90 22.79 7.14 18.94
CA THR A 90 22.14 6.83 17.65
C THR A 90 22.57 5.44 17.18
N PRO A 91 21.68 4.59 16.65
CA PRO A 91 22.09 3.32 16.07
C PRO A 91 22.82 3.51 14.73
N GLU A 92 23.55 2.49 14.29
CA GLU A 92 23.97 2.37 12.89
C GLU A 92 22.75 1.96 12.07
N ILE A 93 22.33 2.80 11.12
CA ILE A 93 21.24 2.53 10.19
C ILE A 93 21.83 2.54 8.79
N ASN A 94 21.63 1.46 8.03
CA ASN A 94 22.07 1.37 6.65
C ASN A 94 21.05 0.57 5.84
N PHE A 95 20.41 1.20 4.86
CA PHE A 95 19.41 0.57 4.01
C PHE A 95 19.99 -0.31 2.91
N ARG A 96 21.29 -0.16 2.59
CA ARG A 96 21.96 -0.87 1.49
C ARG A 96 21.25 -0.62 0.16
N PHE A 97 20.86 0.64 -0.08
CA PHE A 97 20.21 1.05 -1.32
C PHE A 97 21.08 0.68 -2.51
N TRP A 98 20.43 0.15 -3.53
CA TRP A 98 21.02 -0.24 -4.81
C TRP A 98 22.05 -1.39 -4.79
N GLU A 99 22.45 -1.91 -3.63
CA GLU A 99 23.45 -2.99 -3.54
C GLU A 99 22.94 -4.34 -4.05
N THR A 100 21.63 -4.60 -3.99
CA THR A 100 21.00 -5.86 -4.42
C THR A 100 19.79 -5.57 -5.29
N GLY A 101 19.85 -5.93 -6.58
CA GLY A 101 18.76 -5.70 -7.54
C GLY A 101 18.49 -4.23 -7.82
N GLY A 102 19.46 -3.35 -7.52
CA GLY A 102 19.28 -1.91 -7.56
C GLY A 102 19.08 -1.34 -8.95
N GLU A 103 19.81 -1.85 -9.93
CA GLU A 103 19.68 -1.43 -11.32
C GLU A 103 18.30 -1.77 -11.89
N GLU A 104 17.77 -2.93 -11.55
CA GLU A 104 16.42 -3.36 -11.94
C GLU A 104 15.35 -2.49 -11.25
N ASP A 105 15.48 -2.26 -9.94
CA ASP A 105 14.55 -1.40 -9.21
C ASP A 105 14.59 0.06 -9.74
N LEU A 106 15.76 0.59 -10.09
CA LEU A 106 15.90 1.92 -10.69
C LEU A 106 15.26 2.00 -12.09
N ARG A 107 15.44 0.98 -12.93
CA ARG A 107 14.77 0.90 -14.24
C ARG A 107 13.25 0.91 -14.09
N GLU A 108 12.72 0.28 -13.05
CA GLU A 108 11.28 0.30 -12.75
C GLU A 108 10.78 1.70 -12.38
N LEU A 109 11.59 2.53 -11.71
CA LEU A 109 11.27 3.95 -11.51
C LEU A 109 11.26 4.73 -12.83
N VAL A 110 12.25 4.50 -13.70
CA VAL A 110 12.31 5.12 -15.03
C VAL A 110 11.08 4.75 -15.87
N ASP A 111 10.71 3.46 -15.91
CA ASP A 111 9.52 2.98 -16.60
C ASP A 111 8.24 3.65 -16.07
N ALA A 112 8.11 3.77 -14.76
CA ALA A 112 6.96 4.40 -14.12
C ALA A 112 6.82 5.88 -14.52
N VAL A 113 7.91 6.65 -14.49
CA VAL A 113 7.91 8.05 -14.95
C VAL A 113 7.62 8.15 -16.44
N ASN A 114 8.20 7.28 -17.27
CA ASN A 114 7.91 7.24 -18.70
C ASN A 114 6.41 6.96 -18.98
N ILE A 115 5.76 6.09 -18.18
CA ILE A 115 4.30 5.86 -18.24
C ILE A 115 3.53 7.12 -17.84
N MET A 116 3.86 7.74 -16.71
CA MET A 116 3.16 8.92 -16.20
C MET A 116 3.30 10.12 -17.14
N ARG A 117 4.50 10.32 -17.73
CA ARG A 117 4.76 11.37 -18.73
C ARG A 117 3.86 11.23 -19.95
N ARG A 118 3.69 10.01 -20.47
CA ARG A 118 2.72 9.76 -21.56
C ARG A 118 1.29 10.11 -21.15
N GLY A 119 0.92 9.83 -19.89
CA GLY A 119 -0.37 10.21 -19.33
C GLY A 119 -0.59 11.73 -19.31
N PHE A 120 0.39 12.52 -18.86
CA PHE A 120 0.29 13.98 -18.86
C PHE A 120 0.13 14.56 -20.28
N LEU A 121 0.91 14.05 -21.24
CA LEU A 121 0.81 14.50 -22.63
C LEU A 121 -0.54 14.11 -23.26
N ALA A 122 -1.10 12.96 -22.89
CA ALA A 122 -2.40 12.50 -23.39
C ALA A 122 -3.59 13.21 -22.72
N ALA A 123 -3.42 13.80 -21.53
CA ALA A 123 -4.49 14.50 -20.82
C ALA A 123 -4.97 15.76 -21.56
N GLY A 124 -4.09 16.42 -22.33
CA GLY A 124 -4.40 17.67 -23.01
C GLY A 124 -4.58 18.85 -22.04
N ASP A 125 -5.30 19.88 -22.48
CA ASP A 125 -5.55 21.07 -21.66
C ASP A 125 -6.39 20.72 -20.41
N PRO A 126 -6.10 21.30 -19.24
CA PRO A 126 -5.13 22.37 -18.97
C PRO A 126 -3.71 21.87 -18.61
N VAL A 127 -3.44 20.57 -18.69
CA VAL A 127 -2.14 19.98 -18.32
C VAL A 127 -1.07 20.37 -19.34
N THR A 128 -1.41 20.36 -20.62
CA THR A 128 -0.49 20.78 -21.70
C THR A 128 -0.54 22.28 -21.96
N PRO A 129 0.58 22.93 -22.37
CA PRO A 129 1.92 22.36 -22.50
C PRO A 129 2.54 22.01 -21.13
N TRP A 130 3.07 20.79 -21.03
CA TRP A 130 3.73 20.29 -19.82
C TRP A 130 5.21 20.68 -19.81
N ASN A 131 5.64 21.37 -18.77
CA ASN A 131 7.06 21.67 -18.52
C ASN A 131 7.57 20.81 -17.37
N GLU A 132 8.22 19.69 -17.68
CA GLU A 132 8.79 18.80 -16.67
C GLU A 132 9.95 19.47 -15.94
N LEU A 133 9.93 19.46 -14.61
CA LEU A 133 11.04 19.93 -13.78
C LEU A 133 11.94 18.76 -13.36
N HIS A 134 11.36 17.62 -12.99
CA HIS A 134 12.11 16.43 -12.60
C HIS A 134 11.45 15.16 -13.15
N PRO A 135 12.24 14.14 -13.55
CA PRO A 135 13.71 14.10 -13.52
C PRO A 135 14.41 14.92 -14.62
N CYS A 136 13.70 15.36 -15.66
CA CYS A 136 14.35 15.82 -16.89
C CYS A 136 14.63 17.34 -17.03
N HIS A 137 14.35 18.18 -16.02
CA HIS A 137 14.74 19.60 -15.99
C HIS A 137 14.37 20.43 -17.24
N GLY A 138 13.22 20.16 -17.83
CA GLY A 138 12.70 20.87 -19.01
C GLY A 138 13.26 20.37 -20.33
N ASP A 139 14.20 19.42 -20.30
CA ASP A 139 14.85 18.86 -21.49
C ASP A 139 14.49 17.38 -21.67
N ALA A 140 13.18 17.13 -21.83
CA ALA A 140 12.69 15.76 -22.05
C ALA A 140 13.24 15.12 -23.35
N ALA A 141 13.76 15.92 -24.29
CA ALA A 141 14.34 15.43 -25.53
C ALA A 141 15.72 14.79 -25.33
N ASN A 142 16.54 15.32 -24.42
CA ASN A 142 17.87 14.78 -24.12
C ASN A 142 17.93 13.95 -22.83
N CYS A 143 16.81 13.81 -22.13
CA CYS A 143 16.71 13.03 -20.92
C CYS A 143 16.57 11.53 -21.24
N THR A 144 17.71 10.86 -21.45
CA THR A 144 17.74 9.41 -21.72
C THR A 144 17.32 8.59 -20.48
N ASP A 145 17.04 7.31 -20.67
CA ASP A 145 16.73 6.41 -19.56
C ASP A 145 17.91 6.31 -18.58
N GLU A 146 19.16 6.38 -19.06
CA GLU A 146 20.35 6.42 -18.21
C GLU A 146 20.44 7.71 -17.38
N ALA A 147 20.10 8.86 -17.96
CA ALA A 147 20.05 10.12 -17.23
C ALA A 147 18.97 10.10 -16.13
N GLN A 148 17.80 9.53 -16.44
CA GLN A 148 16.73 9.33 -15.45
C GLN A 148 17.15 8.34 -14.36
N LEU A 149 17.84 7.26 -14.71
CA LEU A 149 18.37 6.28 -13.76
C LEU A 149 19.35 6.93 -12.77
N GLU A 150 20.29 7.73 -13.28
CA GLU A 150 21.26 8.43 -12.44
C GLU A 150 20.57 9.46 -11.53
N TYR A 151 19.58 10.18 -12.07
CA TYR A 151 18.75 11.07 -11.25
C TYR A 151 18.09 10.30 -10.09
N PHE A 152 17.41 9.19 -10.37
CA PHE A 152 16.74 8.41 -9.32
C PHE A 152 17.71 7.76 -8.35
N ARG A 153 18.90 7.36 -8.80
CA ARG A 153 19.96 6.83 -7.93
C ARG A 153 20.33 7.82 -6.83
N HIS A 154 20.31 9.12 -7.14
CA HIS A 154 20.67 10.19 -6.21
C HIS A 154 19.50 10.84 -5.48
N GLN A 155 18.33 10.89 -6.10
CA GLN A 155 17.18 11.65 -5.61
C GLN A 155 16.10 10.79 -4.97
N SER A 156 16.15 9.45 -5.16
CA SER A 156 15.16 8.59 -4.49
C SER A 156 15.44 8.51 -2.99
N PHE A 157 14.36 8.49 -2.22
CA PHE A 157 14.39 8.42 -0.76
C PHE A 157 13.40 7.37 -0.25
N GLY A 158 13.26 7.21 1.06
CA GLY A 158 12.29 6.29 1.66
C GLY A 158 11.98 6.69 3.10
N HIS A 159 10.80 6.29 3.57
CA HIS A 159 10.37 6.54 4.95
C HIS A 159 9.46 5.43 5.52
N HIS A 160 9.35 4.29 4.83
CA HIS A 160 8.52 3.15 5.21
C HIS A 160 9.35 1.95 5.69
N ALA A 161 10.46 2.24 6.38
CA ALA A 161 11.38 1.24 6.91
C ALA A 161 10.64 0.17 7.72
N THR A 162 10.84 -1.09 7.36
CA THR A 162 10.08 -2.20 7.92
C THR A 162 10.91 -3.47 8.11
N SER A 163 10.34 -4.42 8.84
CA SER A 163 10.80 -5.80 8.88
C SER A 163 12.21 -6.01 9.43
N THR A 164 12.69 -5.11 10.30
CA THR A 164 13.91 -5.32 11.11
C THR A 164 13.76 -6.50 12.08
N CYS A 165 12.52 -6.83 12.43
CA CYS A 165 12.13 -7.93 13.31
C CYS A 165 11.02 -8.75 12.64
N ALA A 166 11.35 -9.44 11.54
CA ALA A 166 10.36 -10.11 10.71
C ALA A 166 9.68 -11.26 11.46
N ILE A 167 8.34 -11.28 11.48
CA ILE A 167 7.57 -12.40 12.05
C ILE A 167 7.78 -13.64 11.18
N GLY A 168 8.34 -14.70 11.77
CA GLY A 168 8.60 -15.92 11.03
C GLY A 168 9.04 -17.09 11.90
N ALA A 169 9.33 -18.22 11.25
CA ALA A 169 9.90 -19.37 11.93
C ALA A 169 11.25 -19.00 12.55
N ALA A 170 11.51 -19.43 13.78
CA ALA A 170 12.73 -19.11 14.52
C ALA A 170 14.03 -19.60 13.83
N ALA A 171 13.90 -20.57 12.91
CA ALA A 171 15.03 -21.07 12.11
C ALA A 171 15.43 -20.13 10.95
N ARG A 172 14.66 -19.06 10.69
CA ARG A 172 15.05 -18.02 9.72
C ARG A 172 16.14 -17.14 10.34
N PRO A 173 17.24 -16.83 9.63
CA PRO A 173 18.41 -16.12 10.18
C PRO A 173 18.12 -14.77 10.87
N HIS A 174 16.96 -14.16 10.66
CA HIS A 174 16.54 -12.88 11.25
C HIS A 174 15.07 -12.90 11.71
N GLY A 175 14.50 -14.10 11.95
CA GLY A 175 13.11 -14.26 12.34
C GLY A 175 12.89 -13.89 13.80
N CYS A 176 12.14 -12.82 14.04
CA CYS A 176 11.57 -12.59 15.36
C CYS A 176 10.44 -13.58 15.59
N ARG A 177 10.47 -14.27 16.73
CA ARG A 177 9.38 -15.18 17.11
C ARG A 177 8.09 -14.40 17.14
N ARG A 178 7.06 -14.96 16.52
CA ARG A 178 5.69 -14.59 16.82
C ARG A 178 5.51 -14.68 18.34
N GLN A 179 5.20 -13.56 18.99
CA GLN A 179 4.67 -13.61 20.35
C GLN A 179 3.44 -14.50 20.27
N GLN A 180 3.50 -15.69 20.89
CA GLN A 180 2.31 -16.53 20.99
C GLN A 180 1.33 -15.76 21.87
N VAL A 181 0.44 -14.98 21.25
CA VAL A 181 -0.76 -14.49 21.94
C VAL A 181 -1.45 -15.75 22.44
N PRO A 182 -1.57 -15.97 23.76
CA PRO A 182 -2.20 -17.16 24.28
C PRO A 182 -3.58 -17.25 23.63
N ARG A 183 -3.85 -18.31 22.87
CA ARG A 183 -5.21 -18.55 22.41
C ARG A 183 -6.08 -18.61 23.66
N PRO A 184 -7.17 -17.83 23.76
CA PRO A 184 -8.10 -18.00 24.87
C PRO A 184 -8.48 -19.48 24.90
N ARG A 185 -8.32 -20.13 26.05
CA ARG A 185 -8.72 -21.53 26.22
C ARG A 185 -10.16 -21.61 25.71
N ARG A 186 -10.40 -22.48 24.72
CA ARG A 186 -11.78 -22.83 24.36
C ARG A 186 -12.43 -23.31 25.65
N GLN A 187 -13.42 -22.57 26.14
CA GLN A 187 -14.30 -23.11 27.16
C GLN A 187 -14.94 -24.34 26.55
N GLU A 188 -14.70 -25.51 27.15
CA GLU A 188 -15.49 -26.69 26.84
C GLU A 188 -16.97 -26.33 27.00
N PRO A 189 -17.83 -26.69 26.05
CA PRO A 189 -19.26 -26.50 26.23
C PRO A 189 -19.67 -27.30 27.46
N ALA A 190 -20.21 -26.60 28.47
CA ALA A 190 -20.81 -27.23 29.64
C ALA A 190 -21.75 -28.35 29.17
N SER A 191 -21.53 -29.56 29.68
CA SER A 191 -22.31 -30.73 29.31
C SER A 191 -23.80 -30.40 29.45
N ARG A 192 -24.53 -30.44 28.33
CA ARG A 192 -25.99 -30.30 28.34
C ARG A 192 -26.56 -31.48 29.12
N ARG A 193 -26.84 -31.28 30.42
CA ARG A 193 -27.71 -32.18 31.19
C ARG A 193 -29.04 -32.25 30.44
N ARG A 194 -29.33 -33.42 29.87
CA ARG A 194 -30.60 -33.74 29.22
C ARG A 194 -31.70 -33.62 30.26
N LEU A 195 -32.58 -32.62 30.16
CA LEU A 195 -33.89 -32.69 30.82
C LEU A 195 -34.69 -33.80 30.14
N ARG A 196 -34.94 -34.90 30.86
CA ARG A 196 -35.91 -35.92 30.46
C ARG A 196 -37.31 -35.33 30.64
N VAL A 197 -38.01 -35.14 29.52
CA VAL A 197 -39.46 -34.86 29.51
C VAL A 197 -40.20 -36.17 29.76
N PRO A 198 -41.12 -36.27 30.73
CA PRO A 198 -41.88 -37.49 30.97
C PRO A 198 -42.90 -37.73 29.85
N ALA A 199 -43.03 -38.98 29.42
CA ALA A 199 -43.92 -39.39 28.33
C ALA A 199 -45.41 -39.26 28.73
N ARG A 200 -46.24 -38.75 27.81
CA ARG A 200 -47.70 -38.70 27.95
C ARG A 200 -48.30 -40.12 27.93
N PRO A 201 -49.32 -40.41 28.76
CA PRO A 201 -49.99 -41.72 28.74
C PRO A 201 -50.87 -41.90 27.49
N ARG A 202 -50.89 -43.14 26.98
CA ARG A 202 -51.65 -43.59 25.80
C ARG A 202 -53.17 -43.49 26.04
N ARG A 203 -53.92 -42.89 25.10
CA ARG A 203 -55.39 -42.90 25.08
C ARG A 203 -55.92 -44.21 24.47
N VAL A 204 -56.91 -44.80 25.13
CA VAL A 204 -57.68 -46.00 24.75
C VAL A 204 -58.86 -45.58 23.84
N PRO A 205 -59.25 -46.36 22.81
CA PRO A 205 -60.28 -45.94 21.85
C PRO A 205 -61.69 -46.33 22.31
N ARG A 206 -62.71 -45.53 21.98
CA ARG A 206 -64.11 -45.98 21.91
C ARG A 206 -64.89 -45.31 20.78
N LEU A 207 -65.77 -46.14 20.21
CA LEU A 207 -66.60 -46.00 19.01
C LEU A 207 -67.78 -45.01 19.14
N ALA A 208 -68.30 -44.69 17.94
CA ALA A 208 -69.43 -43.85 17.52
C ALA A 208 -70.77 -43.94 18.29
N HIS A 209 -71.55 -42.84 18.27
CA HIS A 209 -72.87 -42.78 17.60
C HIS A 209 -73.47 -41.35 17.53
N LEU A 210 -74.34 -41.17 16.52
CA LEU A 210 -75.11 -40.01 16.02
C LEU A 210 -76.00 -39.26 17.04
N HIS A 211 -76.24 -37.93 16.84
CA HIS A 211 -77.52 -37.38 16.29
C HIS A 211 -77.61 -35.83 16.24
N HIS A 212 -77.94 -35.31 15.05
CA HIS A 212 -78.91 -34.27 14.62
C HIS A 212 -79.40 -33.04 15.45
N ARG A 213 -79.67 -31.97 14.67
CA ARG A 213 -80.49 -30.73 14.84
C ARG A 213 -79.74 -29.52 15.43
N GLY A 214 -79.84 -28.28 14.94
CA GLY A 214 -80.61 -27.66 13.86
C GLY A 214 -80.74 -26.15 14.12
N GLN A 215 -80.88 -25.33 13.05
CA GLN A 215 -81.34 -23.91 13.01
C GLN A 215 -80.40 -22.86 13.67
N GLY A 216 -80.17 -21.63 13.18
CA GLY A 216 -80.77 -20.78 12.14
C GLY A 216 -80.91 -19.34 12.69
N VAL A 217 -80.75 -18.33 11.82
CA VAL A 217 -81.14 -16.89 11.98
C VAL A 217 -80.18 -16.04 12.85
N ARG A 218 -79.63 -14.87 12.48
CA ARG A 218 -79.88 -13.82 11.47
C ARG A 218 -78.57 -13.38 10.81
#